data_AF-A0A250JL21-F1
#
_entry.id   AF-A0A250JL21-F1
#
_cell.length_a   1.000
_cell.length_b   1.000
_cell.length_c   1.000
_cell.angle_alpha   90.00
_cell.angle_beta   90.00
_cell.angle_gamma   90.00
#
_symmetry.space_group_name_H-M   'P 1'
#
loop_
_entity.id
_entity.type
_entity.pdbx_description
1 polymer ?
#
loop_
_entity_poly.entity_id
_entity_poly.type
_entity_poly.pdbx_seq_one_letter_code
_entity_poly.pdbx_strand_id
1 'polypeptide(L)'
;MAAAGAGSAEGTTWQSALAAHLAFRSAVGDVSGSTRRLSGELSRLEASTPGIASRASGLFVRYVDHGVLQLRWMDAELAAATQLANAASEVKDPDMQLALLRRAGPRLEAAMMGSLLLAVWLDFIHLTDVALKQHIYSVEWLVVDLDRVQKMLKPAMTALSSGESGQVEAVVRDIPALVGHLTREFAATREAMRAGAEKLQKILVLKESIEAITLLSALKFSLPSLPPSAPALLGMSLTVSGDGVMMGTRLVVSAEWVEMMRHLVRAGVLSLPAVSAAVRIQAGQVMMAQSHDELPKGVRDALGDGPEVQGMHVTGRAGAGMNEPPRHHILPKEFREWFEKRGFTGEMDIDQFCVKLEQANHEAIHGGGNWKLGRTWPGEWNRMILEALQKAETRTGRMLTRNEILDIVAERMEEYYIPLKFIPWRGP
;
A
#
# COMPACT_ATOMS: atom_id res chain seq x y z
N MET A 1 -8.27 14.00 -47.27
CA MET A 1 -8.11 12.70 -46.59
C MET A 1 -6.84 12.72 -45.76
N ALA A 2 -6.77 12.39 -44.48
CA ALA A 2 -7.70 12.40 -43.36
C ALA A 2 -6.78 12.48 -42.13
N ALA A 3 -6.97 13.50 -41.30
CA ALA A 3 -6.30 13.62 -40.01
C ALA A 3 -7.02 12.68 -39.03
N ALA A 4 -6.44 11.51 -38.78
CA ALA A 4 -6.86 10.57 -37.76
C ALA A 4 -5.60 10.13 -37.00
N GLY A 5 -5.43 10.59 -35.76
CA GLY A 5 -4.26 10.20 -34.95
C GLY A 5 -4.21 10.78 -33.53
N ALA A 6 -4.68 12.00 -33.30
CA ALA A 6 -4.66 12.61 -31.95
C ALA A 6 -5.80 12.09 -31.06
N GLY A 7 -7.02 12.01 -31.59
CA GLY A 7 -8.21 11.64 -30.79
C GLY A 7 -8.25 10.19 -30.29
N SER A 8 -7.49 9.25 -30.90
CA SER A 8 -7.42 7.88 -30.40
C SER A 8 -6.45 7.73 -29.23
N ALA A 9 -5.34 8.48 -29.24
CA ALA A 9 -4.34 8.45 -28.17
C ALA A 9 -4.88 9.13 -26.90
N GLU A 10 -5.46 10.33 -27.02
CA GLU A 10 -6.10 11.03 -25.90
C GLU A 10 -7.26 10.22 -25.30
N GLY A 11 -8.08 9.58 -26.16
CA GLY A 11 -9.15 8.68 -25.73
C GLY A 11 -8.64 7.48 -24.94
N THR A 12 -7.50 6.89 -25.32
CA THR A 12 -6.88 5.78 -24.58
C THR A 12 -6.26 6.22 -23.25
N THR A 13 -5.65 7.40 -23.19
CA THR A 13 -5.06 7.94 -21.95
C THR A 13 -6.13 8.28 -20.93
N TRP A 14 -7.21 8.92 -21.37
CA TRP A 14 -8.34 9.25 -20.50
C TRP A 14 -9.06 8.01 -19.96
N GLN A 15 -9.28 7.00 -20.81
CA GLN A 15 -9.82 5.71 -20.38
C GLN A 15 -8.89 4.99 -19.38
N SER A 16 -7.57 5.08 -19.57
CA SER A 16 -6.58 4.51 -18.66
C SER A 16 -6.58 5.20 -17.29
N ALA A 17 -6.61 6.54 -17.25
CA ALA A 17 -6.65 7.33 -16.01
C ALA A 17 -7.96 7.08 -15.22
N LEU A 18 -9.10 7.04 -15.91
CA LEU A 18 -10.39 6.71 -15.29
C LEU A 18 -10.41 5.28 -14.74
N ALA A 19 -9.92 4.29 -15.50
CA ALA A 19 -9.82 2.90 -15.04
C ALA A 19 -8.93 2.77 -13.80
N ALA A 20 -7.76 3.44 -13.80
CA ALA A 20 -6.86 3.47 -12.64
C ALA A 20 -7.53 4.13 -11.42
N HIS A 21 -8.28 5.21 -11.62
CA HIS A 21 -9.00 5.88 -10.53
C HIS A 21 -10.10 5.01 -9.91
N LEU A 22 -10.92 4.35 -10.74
CA LEU A 22 -11.96 3.43 -10.27
C LEU A 22 -11.35 2.23 -9.54
N ALA A 23 -10.29 1.65 -10.10
CA ALA A 23 -9.55 0.56 -9.46
C ALA A 23 -8.97 1.00 -8.11
N PHE A 24 -8.43 2.23 -8.03
CA PHE A 24 -7.86 2.75 -6.79
C PHE A 24 -8.92 2.91 -5.70
N ARG A 25 -10.08 3.49 -6.04
CA ARG A 25 -11.20 3.65 -5.10
C ARG A 25 -11.72 2.32 -4.60
N SER A 26 -11.81 1.33 -5.48
CA SER A 26 -12.20 -0.03 -5.10
C SER A 26 -11.19 -0.64 -4.11
N ALA A 27 -9.89 -0.53 -4.38
CA ALA A 27 -8.85 -1.04 -3.50
C ALA A 27 -8.84 -0.33 -2.13
N VAL A 28 -9.03 0.99 -2.09
CA VAL A 28 -9.21 1.73 -0.81
C VAL A 28 -10.42 1.20 -0.05
N GLY A 29 -11.54 0.94 -0.74
CA GLY A 29 -12.75 0.37 -0.16
C GLY A 29 -12.53 -1.00 0.47
N ASP A 30 -11.81 -1.88 -0.23
CA ASP A 30 -11.44 -3.21 0.25
C ASP A 30 -10.58 -3.14 1.52
N VAL A 31 -9.49 -2.35 1.48
CA VAL A 31 -8.56 -2.24 2.61
C VAL A 31 -9.26 -1.60 3.81
N SER A 32 -10.06 -0.54 3.60
CA SER A 32 -10.88 0.08 4.65
C SER A 32 -11.90 -0.90 5.25
N GLY A 33 -12.46 -1.80 4.43
CA GLY A 33 -13.34 -2.87 4.90
C GLY A 33 -12.62 -3.82 5.85
N SER A 34 -11.36 -4.15 5.56
CA SER A 34 -10.52 -4.97 6.43
C SER A 34 -10.11 -4.25 7.70
N THR A 35 -9.67 -2.99 7.65
CA THR A 35 -9.32 -2.24 8.88
C THR A 35 -10.52 -2.11 9.82
N ARG A 36 -11.74 -1.87 9.29
CA ARG A 36 -12.97 -1.89 10.10
C ARG A 36 -13.25 -3.24 10.75
N ARG A 37 -13.02 -4.36 10.04
CA ARG A 37 -13.15 -5.70 10.64
C ARG A 37 -12.14 -5.91 11.77
N LEU A 38 -10.87 -5.55 11.55
CA LEU A 38 -9.81 -5.64 12.57
C LEU A 38 -10.15 -4.79 13.81
N SER A 39 -10.67 -3.57 13.60
CA SER A 39 -11.18 -2.71 14.67
C SER A 39 -12.26 -3.38 15.52
N GLY A 40 -13.23 -4.02 14.85
CA GLY A 40 -14.30 -4.76 15.52
C GLY A 40 -13.79 -5.94 16.34
N GLU A 41 -12.78 -6.67 15.85
CA GLU A 41 -12.16 -7.77 16.61
C GLU A 41 -11.33 -7.27 17.81
N LEU A 42 -10.57 -6.18 17.65
CA LEU A 42 -9.88 -5.54 18.77
C LEU A 42 -10.87 -5.11 19.85
N SER A 43 -11.98 -4.47 19.46
CA SER A 43 -13.05 -4.07 20.40
C SER A 43 -13.66 -5.27 21.14
N ARG A 44 -13.84 -6.40 20.44
CA ARG A 44 -14.33 -7.65 21.07
C ARG A 44 -13.33 -8.22 22.07
N LEU A 45 -12.04 -8.16 21.76
CA LEU A 45 -10.96 -8.61 22.65
C LEU A 45 -10.85 -7.74 23.90
N GLU A 46 -10.98 -6.41 23.77
CA GLU A 46 -11.04 -5.47 24.90
C GLU A 46 -12.24 -5.76 25.83
N ALA A 47 -13.35 -6.26 25.28
CA ALA A 47 -14.52 -6.65 26.06
C ALA A 47 -14.46 -8.08 26.63
N SER A 48 -13.40 -8.85 26.36
CA SER A 48 -13.29 -10.27 26.73
C SER A 48 -12.96 -10.48 28.21
N THR A 49 -13.93 -10.24 29.11
CA THR A 49 -13.74 -10.31 30.57
C THR A 49 -13.23 -11.66 31.10
N PRO A 50 -13.67 -12.82 30.57
CA PRO A 50 -13.13 -14.11 31.01
C PRO A 50 -11.74 -14.44 30.42
N GLY A 51 -11.24 -13.63 29.48
CA GLY A 51 -9.96 -13.83 28.81
C GLY A 51 -9.02 -12.64 29.01
N ILE A 52 -8.62 -12.00 27.92
CA ILE A 52 -7.58 -10.95 27.92
C ILE A 52 -7.93 -9.72 28.78
N ALA A 53 -9.21 -9.38 28.91
CA ALA A 53 -9.64 -8.21 29.68
C ALA A 53 -9.92 -8.52 31.17
N SER A 54 -9.59 -9.72 31.65
CA SER A 54 -9.83 -10.08 33.05
C SER A 54 -8.97 -9.22 34.01
N ARG A 55 -9.50 -8.93 35.21
CA ARG A 55 -8.79 -8.12 36.24
C ARG A 55 -7.49 -8.77 36.73
N ALA A 56 -7.36 -10.09 36.62
CA ALA A 56 -6.12 -10.84 36.91
C ALA A 56 -5.17 -10.90 35.70
N SER A 57 -5.67 -10.62 34.49
CA SER A 57 -4.97 -10.72 33.20
C SER A 57 -4.71 -9.37 32.54
N GLY A 58 -4.86 -8.24 33.27
CA GLY A 58 -4.61 -6.88 32.74
C GLY A 58 -3.23 -6.68 32.09
N LEU A 59 -2.29 -7.60 32.33
CA LEU A 59 -1.02 -7.72 31.64
C LEU A 59 -1.14 -7.85 30.11
N PHE A 60 -2.25 -8.40 29.59
CA PHE A 60 -2.43 -8.65 28.16
C PHE A 60 -3.11 -7.51 27.40
N VAL A 61 -3.77 -6.59 28.09
CA VAL A 61 -4.47 -5.45 27.46
C VAL A 61 -3.51 -4.61 26.61
N ARG A 62 -2.26 -4.45 27.04
CA ARG A 62 -1.21 -3.74 26.29
C ARG A 62 -0.98 -4.28 24.86
N TYR A 63 -1.25 -5.56 24.62
CA TYR A 63 -1.10 -6.18 23.30
C TYR A 63 -2.27 -5.84 22.38
N VAL A 64 -3.47 -5.67 22.95
CA VAL A 64 -4.64 -5.13 22.25
C VAL A 64 -4.44 -3.65 21.95
N ASP A 65 -3.97 -2.86 22.93
CA ASP A 65 -3.62 -1.45 22.75
C ASP A 65 -2.58 -1.26 21.63
N HIS A 66 -1.58 -2.16 21.56
CA HIS A 66 -0.62 -2.15 20.46
C HIS A 66 -1.31 -2.31 19.10
N GLY A 67 -2.26 -3.24 18.99
CA GLY A 67 -3.06 -3.44 17.78
C GLY A 67 -3.90 -2.21 17.41
N VAL A 68 -4.52 -1.56 18.41
CA VAL A 68 -5.25 -0.30 18.22
C VAL A 68 -4.33 0.82 17.72
N LEU A 69 -3.11 0.92 18.26
CA LEU A 69 -2.11 1.88 17.77
C LEU A 69 -1.70 1.59 16.32
N GLN A 70 -1.56 0.32 15.93
CA GLN A 70 -1.26 -0.03 14.55
C GLN A 70 -2.40 0.36 13.61
N LEU A 71 -3.64 0.11 14.02
CA LEU A 71 -4.81 0.46 13.23
C LEU A 71 -4.91 1.97 12.95
N ARG A 72 -4.59 2.81 13.95
CA ARG A 72 -4.69 4.28 13.82
C ARG A 72 -3.85 4.84 12.70
N TRP A 73 -2.61 4.38 12.52
CA TRP A 73 -1.78 4.88 11.42
C TRP A 73 -2.28 4.36 10.08
N MET A 74 -2.77 3.11 9.99
CA MET A 74 -3.34 2.58 8.73
C MET A 74 -4.56 3.38 8.29
N ASP A 75 -5.45 3.74 9.21
CA ASP A 75 -6.61 4.59 8.91
C ASP A 75 -6.18 6.00 8.47
N ALA A 76 -5.09 6.54 9.04
CA ALA A 76 -4.52 7.82 8.59
C ALA A 76 -3.95 7.72 7.16
N GLU A 77 -3.23 6.64 6.83
CA GLU A 77 -2.72 6.38 5.48
C GLU A 77 -3.87 6.24 4.46
N LEU A 78 -4.95 5.53 4.81
CA LEU A 78 -6.14 5.40 3.96
C LEU A 78 -6.87 6.74 3.77
N ALA A 79 -6.96 7.57 4.81
CA ALA A 79 -7.53 8.90 4.72
C ALA A 79 -6.70 9.79 3.79
N ALA A 80 -5.37 9.78 3.92
CA ALA A 80 -4.44 10.49 3.04
C ALA A 80 -4.57 10.03 1.58
N ALA A 81 -4.58 8.71 1.35
CA ALA A 81 -4.79 8.10 0.03
C ALA A 81 -6.12 8.55 -0.60
N THR A 82 -7.19 8.59 0.20
CA THR A 82 -8.52 9.04 -0.25
C THR A 82 -8.53 10.51 -0.62
N GLN A 83 -7.87 11.37 0.16
CA GLN A 83 -7.76 12.79 -0.15
C GLN A 83 -7.03 13.03 -1.48
N LEU A 84 -5.92 12.33 -1.71
CA LEU A 84 -5.17 12.40 -2.97
C LEU A 84 -6.00 11.87 -4.15
N ALA A 85 -6.74 10.78 -3.98
CA ALA A 85 -7.64 10.28 -5.01
C ALA A 85 -8.77 11.25 -5.34
N ASN A 86 -9.37 11.89 -4.34
CA ASN A 86 -10.39 12.91 -4.57
C ASN A 86 -9.81 14.10 -5.35
N ALA A 87 -8.63 14.60 -4.95
CA ALA A 87 -7.93 15.63 -5.71
C ALA A 87 -7.66 15.20 -7.17
N ALA A 88 -7.25 13.95 -7.38
CA ALA A 88 -7.02 13.39 -8.71
C ALA A 88 -8.30 13.39 -9.57
N SER A 89 -9.48 13.17 -8.99
CA SER A 89 -10.76 13.20 -9.73
C SER A 89 -11.23 14.59 -10.14
N GLU A 90 -10.67 15.64 -9.53
CA GLU A 90 -11.07 17.03 -9.76
C GLU A 90 -10.14 17.75 -10.75
N VAL A 91 -9.02 17.13 -11.11
CA VAL A 91 -8.07 17.58 -12.15
C VAL A 91 -8.57 17.10 -13.51
N LYS A 92 -8.45 17.94 -14.54
CA LYS A 92 -8.90 17.64 -15.90
C LYS A 92 -7.84 16.90 -16.71
N ASP A 93 -6.57 17.23 -16.47
CA ASP A 93 -5.45 16.61 -17.14
C ASP A 93 -5.28 15.13 -16.70
N PRO A 94 -5.38 14.15 -17.63
CA PRO A 94 -5.36 12.74 -17.28
C PRO A 94 -4.00 12.25 -16.76
N ASP A 95 -2.90 12.86 -17.20
CA ASP A 95 -1.56 12.49 -16.75
C ASP A 95 -1.28 13.04 -15.35
N MET A 96 -1.77 14.24 -15.03
CA MET A 96 -1.76 14.80 -13.68
C MET A 96 -2.68 14.03 -12.73
N GLN A 97 -3.87 13.62 -13.18
CA GLN A 97 -4.74 12.71 -12.43
C GLN A 97 -3.96 11.45 -12.05
N LEU A 98 -3.27 10.84 -13.02
CA LEU A 98 -2.48 9.65 -12.78
C LEU A 98 -1.26 9.90 -11.87
N ALA A 99 -0.60 11.06 -12.01
CA ALA A 99 0.51 11.44 -11.14
C ALA A 99 0.08 11.58 -9.67
N LEU A 100 -1.11 12.13 -9.41
CA LEU A 100 -1.69 12.20 -8.06
C LEU A 100 -2.07 10.80 -7.51
N LEU A 101 -2.60 9.91 -8.35
CA LEU A 101 -2.87 8.52 -7.94
C LEU A 101 -1.58 7.78 -7.60
N ARG A 102 -0.50 7.94 -8.38
CA ARG A 102 0.82 7.37 -8.06
C ARG A 102 1.37 7.87 -6.73
N ARG A 103 1.05 9.12 -6.35
CA ARG A 103 1.40 9.68 -5.05
C ARG A 103 0.62 9.06 -3.90
N ALA A 104 -0.62 8.64 -4.15
CA ALA A 104 -1.48 7.94 -3.19
C ALA A 104 -1.13 6.45 -3.05
N GLY A 105 -0.52 5.85 -4.08
CA GLY A 105 -0.12 4.45 -4.14
C GLY A 105 0.60 3.90 -2.91
N PRO A 106 1.77 4.46 -2.51
CA PRO A 106 2.53 3.98 -1.36
C PRO A 106 1.74 4.00 -0.04
N ARG A 107 0.81 4.95 0.12
CA ARG A 107 -0.07 5.06 1.29
C ARG A 107 -1.02 3.85 1.35
N LEU A 108 -1.63 3.51 0.21
CA LEU A 108 -2.50 2.34 0.06
C LEU A 108 -1.73 1.03 0.26
N GLU A 109 -0.50 0.92 -0.27
CA GLU A 109 0.36 -0.25 -0.05
C GLU A 109 0.69 -0.45 1.43
N ALA A 110 1.08 0.62 2.12
CA ALA A 110 1.41 0.59 3.53
C ALA A 110 0.22 0.12 4.38
N ALA A 111 -0.97 0.69 4.14
CA ALA A 111 -2.19 0.29 4.82
C ALA A 111 -2.59 -1.16 4.51
N MET A 112 -2.50 -1.59 3.25
CA MET A 112 -2.81 -2.96 2.83
C MET A 112 -1.91 -3.96 3.55
N MET A 113 -0.59 -3.76 3.49
CA MET A 113 0.39 -4.65 4.13
C MET A 113 0.32 -4.62 5.65
N GLY A 114 0.11 -3.43 6.21
CA GLY A 114 -0.12 -3.26 7.64
C GLY A 114 -1.33 -4.05 8.12
N SER A 115 -2.44 -4.00 7.37
CA SER A 115 -3.66 -4.75 7.71
C SER A 115 -3.44 -6.26 7.70
N LEU A 116 -2.64 -6.78 6.76
CA LEU A 116 -2.29 -8.21 6.70
C LEU A 116 -1.44 -8.64 7.89
N LEU A 117 -0.44 -7.84 8.28
CA LEU A 117 0.37 -8.11 9.47
C LEU A 117 -0.44 -7.99 10.76
N LEU A 118 -1.36 -7.02 10.84
CA LEU A 118 -2.24 -6.84 12.00
C LEU A 118 -3.24 -7.98 12.14
N ALA A 119 -3.73 -8.53 11.02
CA ALA A 119 -4.52 -9.75 11.02
C ALA A 119 -3.75 -10.94 11.65
N VAL A 120 -2.48 -11.12 11.29
CA VAL A 120 -1.62 -12.14 11.89
C VAL A 120 -1.41 -11.89 13.39
N TRP A 121 -1.18 -10.63 13.79
CA TRP A 121 -1.08 -10.26 15.20
C TRP A 121 -2.34 -10.63 16.00
N LEU A 122 -3.51 -10.34 15.44
CA LEU A 122 -4.79 -10.68 16.06
C LEU A 122 -4.98 -12.18 16.24
N ASP A 123 -4.52 -13.01 15.31
CA ASP A 123 -4.62 -14.47 15.45
C ASP A 123 -3.90 -14.93 16.74
N PHE A 124 -2.71 -14.41 17.05
CA PHE A 124 -2.00 -14.69 18.29
C PHE A 124 -2.72 -14.18 19.54
N ILE A 125 -3.33 -13.00 19.46
CA ILE A 125 -4.12 -12.44 20.56
C ILE A 125 -5.36 -13.32 20.82
N HIS A 126 -6.08 -13.73 19.78
CA HIS A 126 -7.23 -14.63 19.92
C HIS A 126 -6.84 -15.99 20.50
N LEU A 127 -5.70 -16.55 20.07
CA LEU A 127 -5.19 -17.79 20.63
C LEU A 127 -4.87 -17.66 22.12
N THR A 128 -4.29 -16.52 22.50
CA THR A 128 -4.03 -16.19 23.91
C THR A 128 -5.33 -16.03 24.71
N ASP A 129 -6.33 -15.34 24.15
CA ASP A 129 -7.64 -15.15 24.77
C ASP A 129 -8.34 -16.49 25.04
N VAL A 130 -8.29 -17.43 24.09
CA VAL A 130 -8.79 -18.79 24.28
C VAL A 130 -8.00 -19.54 25.36
N ALA A 131 -6.67 -19.46 25.36
CA ALA A 131 -5.85 -20.14 26.35
C ALA A 131 -6.14 -19.65 27.78
N LEU A 132 -6.36 -18.34 27.94
CA LEU A 132 -6.75 -17.72 29.21
C LEU A 132 -8.13 -18.19 29.66
N LYS A 133 -9.14 -18.12 28.77
CA LYS A 133 -10.52 -18.56 29.05
C LYS A 133 -10.59 -20.02 29.51
N GLN A 134 -9.76 -20.87 28.91
CA GLN A 134 -9.79 -22.31 29.17
C GLN A 134 -8.80 -22.75 30.25
N HIS A 135 -7.91 -21.86 30.71
CA HIS A 135 -6.84 -22.15 31.67
C HIS A 135 -5.98 -23.36 31.27
N ILE A 136 -5.60 -23.45 29.99
CA ILE A 136 -4.90 -24.60 29.40
C ILE A 136 -3.40 -24.36 29.15
N TYR A 137 -2.91 -23.15 29.42
CA TYR A 137 -1.53 -22.76 29.16
C TYR A 137 -1.03 -21.80 30.25
N SER A 138 0.28 -21.77 30.50
CA SER A 138 0.87 -20.89 31.53
C SER A 138 0.81 -19.43 31.09
N VAL A 139 0.42 -18.56 32.03
CA VAL A 139 0.30 -17.11 31.82
C VAL A 139 1.65 -16.50 31.47
N GLU A 140 2.73 -16.92 32.14
CA GLU A 140 4.09 -16.44 31.90
C GLU A 140 4.53 -16.74 30.47
N TRP A 141 4.28 -17.97 29.99
CA TRP A 141 4.62 -18.37 28.63
C TRP A 141 3.80 -17.61 27.58
N LEU A 142 2.51 -17.36 27.83
CA LEU A 142 1.68 -16.52 26.95
C LEU A 142 2.25 -15.11 26.78
N VAL A 143 2.73 -14.50 27.87
CA VAL A 143 3.37 -13.17 27.83
C VAL A 143 4.66 -13.21 27.03
N VAL A 144 5.51 -14.23 27.26
CA VAL A 144 6.77 -14.39 26.53
C VAL A 144 6.53 -14.60 25.03
N ASP A 145 5.55 -15.42 24.66
CA ASP A 145 5.21 -15.68 23.26
C ASP A 145 4.68 -14.41 22.56
N LEU A 146 3.75 -13.68 23.18
CA LEU A 146 3.26 -12.42 22.61
C LEU A 146 4.33 -11.34 22.51
N ASP A 147 5.21 -11.21 23.51
CA ASP A 147 6.34 -10.26 23.45
C ASP A 147 7.33 -10.63 22.34
N ARG A 148 7.63 -11.92 22.14
CA ARG A 148 8.45 -12.41 21.04
C ARG A 148 7.83 -12.05 19.69
N VAL A 149 6.55 -12.38 19.49
CA VAL A 149 5.83 -12.08 18.23
C VAL A 149 5.76 -10.58 17.95
N GLN A 150 5.45 -9.77 18.96
CA GLN A 150 5.41 -8.31 18.82
C GLN A 150 6.79 -7.76 18.40
N LYS A 151 7.88 -8.26 18.98
CA LYS A 151 9.24 -7.87 18.58
C LYS A 151 9.57 -8.24 17.14
N MET A 152 9.07 -9.37 16.65
CA MET A 152 9.25 -9.78 15.25
C MET A 152 8.48 -8.88 14.27
N LEU A 153 7.28 -8.43 14.65
CA LEU A 153 6.44 -7.56 13.83
C LEU A 153 6.91 -6.10 13.81
N LYS A 154 7.51 -5.63 14.91
CA LYS A 154 7.83 -4.21 15.12
C LYS A 154 8.64 -3.57 13.98
N PRO A 155 9.71 -4.19 13.42
CA PRO A 155 10.47 -3.58 12.33
C PRO A 155 9.60 -3.34 11.09
N ALA A 156 8.77 -4.33 10.71
CA ALA A 156 7.92 -4.22 9.54
C ALA A 156 6.83 -3.16 9.72
N MET A 157 6.14 -3.17 10.86
CA MET A 157 5.14 -2.15 11.19
C MET A 157 5.74 -0.74 11.23
N THR A 158 6.95 -0.59 11.78
CA THR A 158 7.64 0.71 11.85
C THR A 158 7.96 1.24 10.45
N ALA A 159 8.54 0.40 9.58
CA ALA A 159 8.87 0.77 8.21
C ALA A 159 7.61 1.14 7.40
N LEU A 160 6.52 0.39 7.53
CA LEU A 160 5.25 0.70 6.87
C LEU A 160 4.66 2.03 7.36
N SER A 161 4.69 2.28 8.68
CA SER A 161 4.17 3.52 9.27
C SER A 161 5.03 4.77 9.02
N SER A 162 6.23 4.62 8.44
CA SER A 162 7.16 5.73 8.22
C SER A 162 6.67 6.75 7.17
N GLY A 163 5.76 6.34 6.29
CA GLY A 163 5.37 7.11 5.11
C GLY A 163 6.47 7.23 4.03
N GLU A 164 7.64 6.62 4.25
CA GLU A 164 8.74 6.66 3.29
C GLU A 164 8.60 5.56 2.24
N SER A 165 8.21 5.95 1.02
CA SER A 165 8.01 5.03 -0.11
C SER A 165 9.16 4.04 -0.32
N GLY A 166 10.43 4.45 -0.15
CA GLY A 166 11.57 3.53 -0.28
C GLY A 166 11.68 2.49 0.84
N GLN A 167 11.30 2.83 2.08
CA GLN A 167 11.27 1.87 3.18
C GLN A 167 10.07 0.92 3.04
N VAL A 168 8.92 1.45 2.62
CA VAL A 168 7.72 0.65 2.32
C VAL A 168 8.02 -0.38 1.25
N GLU A 169 8.59 0.02 0.10
CA GLU A 169 8.89 -0.92 -0.98
C GLU A 169 9.90 -1.99 -0.57
N ALA A 170 10.94 -1.62 0.20
CA ALA A 170 11.92 -2.57 0.70
C ALA A 170 11.28 -3.60 1.62
N VAL A 171 10.51 -3.16 2.62
CA VAL A 171 9.92 -4.08 3.61
C VAL A 171 8.83 -4.97 3.01
N VAL A 172 8.06 -4.47 2.05
CA VAL A 172 7.03 -5.22 1.33
C VAL A 172 7.57 -6.54 0.75
N ARG A 173 8.82 -6.55 0.27
CA ARG A 173 9.47 -7.74 -0.30
C ARG A 173 9.71 -8.82 0.76
N ASP A 174 9.95 -8.42 2.00
CA ASP A 174 10.31 -9.32 3.11
C ASP A 174 9.07 -9.81 3.90
N ILE A 175 7.94 -9.10 3.80
CA ILE A 175 6.71 -9.45 4.52
C ILE A 175 6.26 -10.90 4.30
N PRO A 176 6.29 -11.47 3.07
CA PRO A 176 5.91 -12.86 2.89
C PRO A 176 6.76 -13.84 3.72
N ALA A 177 8.07 -13.63 3.80
CA ALA A 177 8.94 -14.47 4.62
C ALA A 177 8.62 -14.32 6.12
N LEU A 178 8.37 -13.09 6.57
CA LEU A 178 7.95 -12.80 7.95
C LEU A 178 6.63 -13.50 8.31
N VAL A 179 5.59 -13.35 7.48
CA VAL A 179 4.30 -14.03 7.68
C VAL A 179 4.46 -15.55 7.63
N GLY A 180 5.32 -16.06 6.75
CA GLY A 180 5.74 -17.46 6.71
C GLY A 180 6.27 -17.94 8.06
N HIS A 181 7.20 -17.18 8.65
CA HIS A 181 7.76 -17.47 9.96
C HIS A 181 6.73 -17.38 11.09
N LEU A 182 5.92 -16.32 11.12
CA LEU A 182 4.88 -16.11 12.13
C LEU A 182 3.82 -17.21 12.10
N THR A 183 3.48 -17.73 10.92
CA THR A 183 2.53 -18.85 10.81
C THR A 183 3.10 -20.13 11.43
N ARG A 184 4.41 -20.37 11.30
CA ARG A 184 5.08 -21.49 11.97
C ARG A 184 5.12 -21.32 13.49
N GLU A 185 5.42 -20.11 13.97
CA GLU A 185 5.34 -19.78 15.39
C GLU A 185 3.92 -20.02 15.94
N PHE A 186 2.90 -19.56 15.21
CA PHE A 186 1.49 -19.77 15.58
C PHE A 186 1.15 -21.26 15.69
N ALA A 187 1.57 -22.06 14.70
CA ALA A 187 1.36 -23.50 14.72
C ALA A 187 2.05 -24.19 15.90
N ALA A 188 3.29 -23.78 16.23
CA ALA A 188 4.04 -24.30 17.36
C ALA A 188 3.36 -23.97 18.70
N THR A 189 2.94 -22.71 18.90
CA THR A 189 2.20 -22.29 20.11
C THR A 189 0.88 -23.06 20.23
N ARG A 190 0.14 -23.21 19.12
CA ARG A 190 -1.11 -23.98 19.10
C ARG A 190 -0.91 -25.44 19.49
N GLU A 191 0.16 -26.07 19.02
CA GLU A 191 0.47 -27.46 19.37
C GLU A 191 0.86 -27.62 20.84
N ALA A 192 1.63 -26.67 21.37
CA ALA A 192 1.96 -26.65 22.81
C ALA A 192 0.70 -26.50 23.68
N MET A 193 -0.26 -25.65 23.28
CA MET A 193 -1.56 -25.53 23.94
C MET A 193 -2.40 -26.79 23.83
N ARG A 194 -2.35 -27.49 22.69
CA ARG A 194 -3.01 -28.78 22.49
C ARG A 194 -2.49 -29.81 23.49
N ALA A 195 -1.18 -29.97 23.62
CA ALA A 195 -0.58 -30.87 24.59
C ALA A 195 -0.97 -30.52 26.05
N GLY A 196 -1.06 -29.23 26.37
CA GLY A 196 -1.57 -28.75 27.66
C GLY A 196 -3.04 -29.14 27.91
N ALA A 197 -3.90 -28.94 26.90
CA ALA A 197 -5.31 -29.33 26.97
C ALA A 197 -5.52 -30.84 27.03
N GLU A 198 -4.66 -31.64 26.37
CA GLU A 198 -4.63 -33.10 26.50
C GLU A 198 -4.40 -33.53 27.94
N LYS A 199 -3.39 -32.95 28.60
CA LYS A 199 -3.09 -33.21 30.02
C LYS A 199 -4.24 -32.85 30.96
N LEU A 200 -5.03 -31.83 30.60
CA LEU A 200 -6.16 -31.34 31.40
C LEU A 200 -7.53 -31.92 30.96
N GLN A 201 -7.56 -32.85 30.01
CA GLN A 201 -8.79 -33.42 29.43
C GLN A 201 -9.74 -32.37 28.81
N LYS A 202 -9.21 -31.24 28.31
CA LYS A 202 -9.96 -30.13 27.70
C LYS A 202 -9.83 -30.05 26.17
N ILE A 203 -9.41 -31.13 25.52
CA ILE A 203 -9.11 -31.16 24.08
C ILE A 203 -10.31 -30.73 23.22
N LEU A 204 -11.50 -31.24 23.54
CA LEU A 204 -12.71 -30.94 22.74
C LEU A 204 -13.07 -29.45 22.81
N VAL A 205 -13.00 -28.87 24.01
CA VAL A 205 -13.26 -27.44 24.24
C VAL A 205 -12.22 -26.57 23.55
N LEU A 206 -10.94 -26.97 23.58
CA LEU A 206 -9.88 -26.28 22.85
C LEU A 206 -10.11 -26.34 21.33
N LYS A 207 -10.47 -27.52 20.80
CA LYS A 207 -10.75 -27.70 19.38
C LYS A 207 -11.89 -26.80 18.92
N GLU A 208 -13.03 -26.81 19.62
CA GLU A 208 -14.17 -25.94 19.32
C GLU A 208 -13.81 -24.45 19.42
N SER A 209 -13.02 -24.08 20.44
CA SER A 209 -12.58 -22.70 20.64
C SER A 209 -11.61 -22.25 19.54
N ILE A 210 -10.68 -23.10 19.09
CA ILE A 210 -9.74 -22.79 18.00
C ILE A 210 -10.42 -22.82 16.64
N GLU A 211 -11.42 -23.67 16.42
CA GLU A 211 -12.24 -23.65 15.20
C GLU A 211 -13.10 -22.38 15.13
N ALA A 212 -13.48 -21.82 16.30
CA ALA A 212 -14.14 -20.53 16.42
C ALA A 212 -13.18 -19.33 16.32
N ILE A 213 -11.88 -19.50 16.64
CA ILE A 213 -10.86 -18.58 16.15
C ILE A 213 -10.90 -18.72 14.63
N THR A 214 -11.42 -17.71 13.95
CA THR A 214 -11.47 -17.64 12.50
C THR A 214 -10.05 -17.67 11.94
N LEU A 215 -9.49 -18.89 11.85
CA LEU A 215 -8.13 -19.17 11.44
C LEU A 215 -7.85 -18.43 10.12
N LEU A 216 -6.81 -17.59 10.14
CA LEU A 216 -6.18 -16.93 8.98
C LEU A 216 -6.93 -15.69 8.45
N SER A 217 -6.96 -14.63 9.24
CA SER A 217 -7.60 -13.35 8.90
C SER A 217 -6.94 -12.56 7.74
N ALA A 218 -5.84 -13.05 7.16
CA ALA A 218 -5.27 -12.53 5.91
C ALA A 218 -5.93 -13.10 4.63
N LEU A 219 -6.73 -14.18 4.74
CA LEU A 219 -7.25 -14.95 3.60
C LEU A 219 -8.66 -14.56 3.13
N LYS A 220 -9.22 -13.45 3.64
CA LYS A 220 -10.58 -12.98 3.31
C LYS A 220 -10.60 -11.57 2.73
N PHE A 221 -9.66 -11.28 1.83
CA PHE A 221 -9.95 -10.28 0.80
C PHE A 221 -10.58 -11.05 -0.37
N SER A 222 -11.80 -10.65 -0.75
CA SER A 222 -12.59 -11.07 -1.93
C SER A 222 -13.17 -12.50 -2.07
N LEU A 223 -13.59 -13.21 -1.00
CA LEU A 223 -14.26 -14.54 -1.17
C LEU A 223 -15.63 -14.67 -0.49
N PRO A 224 -16.66 -15.25 -1.17
CA PRO A 224 -17.81 -15.86 -0.50
C PRO A 224 -17.41 -17.21 0.14
N SER A 225 -18.01 -17.55 1.28
CA SER A 225 -17.78 -18.83 1.96
C SER A 225 -18.42 -20.00 1.20
N LEU A 226 -17.67 -21.09 0.99
CA LEU A 226 -18.21 -22.39 0.55
C LEU A 226 -17.71 -23.54 1.46
N PRO A 227 -18.47 -24.66 1.55
CA PRO A 227 -18.41 -25.61 2.66
C PRO A 227 -17.22 -26.60 2.59
N PRO A 228 -16.88 -27.24 3.71
CA PRO A 228 -15.67 -28.04 3.84
C PRO A 228 -15.87 -29.48 3.35
N SER A 229 -15.39 -29.81 2.16
CA SER A 229 -15.05 -31.21 1.81
C SER A 229 -14.43 -31.35 0.42
N ALA A 230 -13.12 -31.64 0.37
CA ALA A 230 -12.50 -32.63 -0.55
C ALA A 230 -11.00 -32.79 -0.22
N PRO A 231 -10.41 -33.99 -0.40
CA PRO A 231 -9.04 -34.26 0.02
C PRO A 231 -8.03 -33.52 -0.87
N ALA A 232 -7.13 -32.78 -0.23
CA ALA A 232 -5.90 -32.32 -0.84
C ALA A 232 -5.01 -33.53 -1.12
N LEU A 233 -4.47 -33.67 -2.34
CA LEU A 233 -3.13 -34.26 -2.51
C LEU A 233 -2.50 -34.17 -3.92
N LEU A 234 -3.17 -33.73 -5.00
CA LEU A 234 -2.50 -33.69 -6.33
C LEU A 234 -2.84 -32.43 -7.14
N GLY A 235 -1.81 -31.59 -7.39
CA GLY A 235 -1.86 -30.42 -8.28
C GLY A 235 -1.55 -29.07 -7.60
N MET A 236 -0.34 -28.87 -7.06
CA MET A 236 0.05 -27.68 -6.28
C MET A 236 0.56 -26.51 -7.14
N SER A 237 -0.13 -26.16 -8.24
CA SER A 237 0.19 -24.97 -9.04
C SER A 237 -0.93 -23.94 -8.95
N LEU A 238 -0.57 -22.65 -8.92
CA LEU A 238 -1.53 -21.58 -9.18
C LEU A 238 -1.95 -21.66 -10.66
N THR A 239 -3.25 -21.63 -10.93
CA THR A 239 -3.79 -21.61 -12.29
C THR A 239 -4.75 -20.44 -12.44
N VAL A 240 -4.79 -19.85 -13.63
CA VAL A 240 -5.77 -18.83 -13.98
C VAL A 240 -7.03 -19.52 -14.49
N SER A 241 -8.17 -19.13 -13.96
CA SER A 241 -9.50 -19.54 -14.41
C SER A 241 -10.35 -18.31 -14.72
N GLY A 242 -11.51 -18.49 -15.34
CA GLY A 242 -12.45 -17.38 -15.59
C GLY A 242 -12.88 -16.65 -14.32
N ASP A 243 -12.86 -17.34 -13.17
CA ASP A 243 -13.29 -16.79 -11.88
C ASP A 243 -12.14 -16.13 -11.08
N GLY A 244 -10.89 -16.27 -11.55
CA GLY A 244 -9.70 -15.71 -10.91
C GLY A 244 -8.54 -16.70 -10.80
N VAL A 245 -7.63 -16.44 -9.84
CA VAL A 245 -6.47 -17.30 -9.59
C VAL A 245 -6.83 -18.37 -8.57
N MET A 246 -6.61 -19.62 -8.95
CA MET A 246 -6.94 -20.81 -8.17
C MET A 246 -5.67 -21.50 -7.65
N MET A 247 -5.73 -22.11 -6.48
CA MET A 247 -4.76 -23.09 -5.98
C MET A 247 -5.49 -24.41 -5.75
N GLY A 248 -5.31 -25.38 -6.65
CA GLY A 248 -6.17 -26.56 -6.71
C GLY A 248 -7.61 -26.15 -6.99
N THR A 249 -8.54 -26.51 -6.10
CA THR A 249 -9.97 -26.12 -6.19
C THR A 249 -10.29 -24.85 -5.39
N ARG A 250 -9.31 -24.23 -4.73
CA ARG A 250 -9.52 -23.05 -3.89
C ARG A 250 -9.25 -21.77 -4.68
N LEU A 251 -10.22 -20.86 -4.72
CA LEU A 251 -10.01 -19.50 -5.22
C LEU A 251 -9.11 -18.74 -4.23
N VAL A 252 -8.00 -18.20 -4.75
CA VAL A 252 -7.02 -17.40 -3.99
C VAL A 252 -7.37 -15.92 -4.13
N VAL A 253 -7.59 -15.45 -5.36
CA VAL A 253 -8.06 -14.09 -5.67
C VAL A 253 -9.09 -14.13 -6.79
N SER A 254 -10.11 -13.28 -6.71
CA SER A 254 -11.14 -13.18 -7.76
C SER A 254 -10.58 -12.53 -9.03
N ALA A 255 -11.21 -12.81 -10.18
CA ALA A 255 -10.89 -12.15 -11.43
C ALA A 255 -11.03 -10.61 -11.34
N GLU A 256 -12.05 -10.13 -10.63
CA GLU A 256 -12.27 -8.69 -10.39
C GLU A 256 -11.09 -8.05 -9.63
N TRP A 257 -10.61 -8.72 -8.58
CA TRP A 257 -9.47 -8.24 -7.80
C TRP A 257 -8.19 -8.22 -8.65
N VAL A 258 -7.97 -9.26 -9.46
CA VAL A 258 -6.83 -9.35 -10.38
C VAL A 258 -6.85 -8.21 -11.39
N GLU A 259 -8.00 -7.94 -12.01
CA GLU A 259 -8.15 -6.86 -12.98
C GLU A 259 -7.90 -5.50 -12.33
N MET A 260 -8.48 -5.27 -11.14
CA MET A 260 -8.25 -4.07 -10.35
C MET A 260 -6.75 -3.86 -10.08
N MET A 261 -6.05 -4.88 -9.58
CA MET A 261 -4.62 -4.79 -9.32
C MET A 261 -3.80 -4.60 -10.59
N ARG A 262 -4.20 -5.22 -11.71
CA ARG A 262 -3.55 -5.05 -13.01
C ARG A 262 -3.62 -3.60 -13.48
N HIS A 263 -4.78 -2.97 -13.38
CA HIS A 263 -4.93 -1.55 -13.71
C HIS A 263 -4.01 -0.67 -12.85
N LEU A 264 -3.95 -0.93 -11.54
CA LEU A 264 -3.12 -0.17 -10.62
C LEU A 264 -1.61 -0.35 -10.87
N VAL A 265 -1.17 -1.56 -11.19
CA VAL A 265 0.24 -1.83 -11.53
C VAL A 265 0.62 -1.20 -12.87
N ARG A 266 -0.21 -1.35 -13.91
CA ARG A 266 0.04 -0.71 -15.22
C ARG A 266 0.08 0.81 -15.14
N ALA A 267 -0.76 1.36 -14.27
CA ALA A 267 -0.79 2.79 -13.97
C ALA A 267 0.45 3.25 -13.17
N GLY A 268 1.23 2.32 -12.60
CA GLY A 268 2.36 2.62 -11.71
C GLY A 268 1.91 3.12 -10.33
N VAL A 269 0.65 2.90 -9.97
CA VAL A 269 0.07 3.30 -8.69
C VAL A 269 0.44 2.31 -7.60
N LEU A 270 0.38 1.01 -7.90
CA LEU A 270 0.90 -0.04 -7.02
C LEU A 270 2.15 -0.66 -7.62
N SER A 271 3.08 -1.00 -6.76
CA SER A 271 4.27 -1.77 -7.07
C SER A 271 3.91 -3.25 -7.23
N LEU A 272 4.59 -3.90 -8.17
CA LEU A 272 4.44 -5.34 -8.36
C LEU A 272 4.89 -6.17 -7.15
N PRO A 273 5.97 -5.81 -6.41
CA PRO A 273 6.30 -6.44 -5.15
C PRO A 273 5.13 -6.46 -4.16
N ALA A 274 4.38 -5.36 -4.02
CA ALA A 274 3.24 -5.29 -3.11
C ALA A 274 2.11 -6.24 -3.52
N VAL A 275 1.71 -6.23 -4.79
CA VAL A 275 0.67 -7.14 -5.30
C VAL A 275 1.11 -8.61 -5.17
N SER A 276 2.36 -8.92 -5.52
CA SER A 276 2.95 -10.25 -5.38
C SER A 276 2.94 -10.73 -3.93
N ALA A 277 3.36 -9.88 -2.99
CA ALA A 277 3.37 -10.19 -1.57
C ALA A 277 1.95 -10.49 -1.06
N ALA A 278 0.96 -9.68 -1.43
CA ALA A 278 -0.43 -9.90 -1.06
C ALA A 278 -0.95 -11.26 -1.55
N VAL A 279 -0.70 -11.61 -2.83
CA VAL A 279 -1.12 -12.90 -3.38
C VAL A 279 -0.40 -14.07 -2.71
N ARG A 280 0.90 -13.96 -2.43
CA ARG A 280 1.65 -15.03 -1.73
C ARG A 280 1.13 -15.26 -0.32
N ILE A 281 0.80 -14.19 0.41
CA ILE A 281 0.15 -14.28 1.72
C ILE A 281 -1.21 -14.97 1.60
N GLN A 282 -1.98 -14.65 0.56
CA GLN A 282 -3.29 -15.26 0.32
C GLN A 282 -3.23 -16.71 -0.21
N ALA A 283 -2.18 -17.10 -0.90
CA ALA A 283 -1.99 -18.49 -1.32
C ALA A 283 -1.48 -19.36 -0.15
N GLY A 284 -1.02 -18.75 0.94
CA GLY A 284 -0.61 -19.43 2.17
C GLY A 284 0.79 -20.06 2.11
N GLN A 285 1.10 -20.87 3.13
CA GLN A 285 2.45 -21.35 3.46
C GLN A 285 3.24 -21.98 2.32
N VAL A 286 2.56 -22.70 1.41
CA VAL A 286 3.21 -23.39 0.27
C VAL A 286 3.89 -22.37 -0.67
N MET A 287 3.29 -21.19 -0.85
CA MET A 287 3.79 -20.15 -1.75
C MET A 287 4.72 -19.14 -1.05
N MET A 288 4.73 -19.10 0.28
CA MET A 288 5.65 -18.23 1.04
C MET A 288 7.10 -18.76 1.03
N ALA A 289 7.29 -20.06 0.79
CA ALA A 289 8.60 -20.72 0.77
C ALA A 289 9.34 -20.62 -0.58
N GLN A 290 8.68 -20.14 -1.64
CA GLN A 290 9.31 -19.92 -2.94
C GLN A 290 10.02 -18.56 -2.95
N SER A 291 11.33 -18.57 -2.67
CA SER A 291 12.18 -17.39 -2.71
C SER A 291 12.76 -17.19 -4.11
N HIS A 292 12.02 -16.54 -5.01
CA HIS A 292 12.62 -15.89 -6.17
C HIS A 292 11.88 -14.56 -6.45
N ASP A 293 12.63 -13.57 -6.95
CA ASP A 293 12.22 -12.20 -7.33
C ASP A 293 11.17 -12.14 -8.46
N GLU A 294 10.43 -13.22 -8.65
CA GLU A 294 9.59 -13.49 -9.78
C GLU A 294 8.15 -13.81 -9.33
N LEU A 295 7.17 -13.20 -10.02
CA LEU A 295 5.76 -13.50 -9.80
C LEU A 295 5.48 -14.99 -10.03
N PRO A 296 4.61 -15.62 -9.22
CA PRO A 296 4.10 -16.95 -9.54
C PRO A 296 3.48 -16.93 -10.94
N LYS A 297 3.75 -17.96 -11.75
CA LYS A 297 3.38 -17.97 -13.18
C LYS A 297 1.90 -17.65 -13.42
N GLY A 298 0.98 -18.25 -12.67
CA GLY A 298 -0.45 -17.93 -12.79
C GLY A 298 -0.80 -16.47 -12.47
N VAL A 299 -0.09 -15.81 -11.55
CA VAL A 299 -0.29 -14.39 -11.25
C VAL A 299 0.35 -13.52 -12.33
N ARG A 300 1.50 -13.93 -12.87
CA ARG A 300 2.17 -13.26 -13.99
C ARG A 300 1.30 -13.30 -15.25
N ASP A 301 0.82 -14.48 -15.61
CA ASP A 301 -0.10 -14.69 -16.73
C ASP A 301 -1.39 -13.86 -16.54
N ALA A 302 -1.87 -13.76 -15.30
CA ALA A 302 -3.03 -12.95 -14.94
C ALA A 302 -2.76 -11.44 -14.86
N LEU A 303 -1.54 -10.97 -14.67
CA LEU A 303 -1.20 -9.53 -14.72
C LEU A 303 -0.71 -9.10 -16.12
N GLY A 304 -0.34 -10.07 -16.96
CA GLY A 304 0.12 -9.93 -18.34
C GLY A 304 1.64 -9.81 -18.46
N ASP A 305 2.23 -10.47 -19.46
CA ASP A 305 3.67 -10.43 -19.81
C ASP A 305 4.03 -9.26 -20.74
N GLY A 306 3.50 -8.06 -20.48
CA GLY A 306 3.85 -6.86 -21.25
C GLY A 306 5.31 -6.43 -21.00
N PRO A 307 5.98 -5.73 -21.94
CA PRO A 307 7.30 -5.14 -21.71
C PRO A 307 7.34 -4.20 -20.48
N GLU A 308 6.20 -3.66 -20.07
CA GLU A 308 6.01 -2.87 -18.85
C GLU A 308 6.16 -3.70 -17.57
N VAL A 309 5.86 -5.01 -17.62
CA VAL A 309 5.98 -5.97 -16.51
C VAL A 309 7.36 -6.63 -16.50
N GLN A 310 7.92 -6.93 -17.68
CA GLN A 310 9.29 -7.50 -17.82
C GLN A 310 10.40 -6.46 -17.56
N GLY A 311 10.15 -5.16 -17.81
CA GLY A 311 11.13 -4.09 -17.59
C GLY A 311 11.33 -3.70 -16.12
N MET A 312 10.55 -4.26 -15.19
CA MET A 312 10.57 -3.89 -13.78
C MET A 312 11.57 -4.73 -12.97
N HIS A 313 12.81 -4.78 -13.45
CA HIS A 313 13.94 -5.23 -12.64
C HIS A 313 14.48 -4.07 -11.80
N VAL A 314 14.51 -4.25 -10.48
CA VAL A 314 15.27 -3.36 -9.60
C VAL A 314 16.75 -3.65 -9.79
N THR A 315 17.40 -2.80 -10.56
CA THR A 315 18.84 -2.69 -10.50
C THR A 315 19.19 -1.90 -9.24
N GLY A 316 19.75 -2.60 -8.25
CA GLY A 316 20.30 -1.98 -7.05
C GLY A 316 21.39 -0.97 -7.45
N ARG A 317 21.28 0.26 -6.95
CA ARG A 317 22.33 1.27 -7.06
C ARG A 317 23.45 0.96 -6.08
N ALA A 318 24.50 0.31 -6.57
CA ALA A 318 25.83 0.40 -5.99
C ALA A 318 26.87 0.16 -7.09
N GLY A 319 27.67 1.17 -7.42
CA GLY A 319 28.90 0.94 -8.19
C GLY A 319 29.24 1.88 -9.35
N ALA A 320 28.89 3.17 -9.32
CA ALA A 320 29.38 4.09 -10.37
C ALA A 320 29.81 5.50 -9.91
N GLY A 321 29.77 5.83 -8.61
CA GLY A 321 30.18 7.17 -8.15
C GLY A 321 29.38 8.33 -8.76
N MET A 322 28.19 8.07 -9.29
CA MET A 322 27.29 9.08 -9.85
C MET A 322 26.49 9.72 -8.72
N ASN A 323 26.60 11.04 -8.55
CA ASN A 323 25.77 11.80 -7.62
C ASN A 323 24.28 11.57 -7.93
N GLU A 324 23.43 11.53 -6.89
CA GLU A 324 21.99 11.45 -7.13
C GLU A 324 21.52 12.63 -8.00
N PRO A 325 20.66 12.39 -9.02
CA PRO A 325 20.12 13.46 -9.83
C PRO A 325 19.39 14.50 -8.95
N PRO A 326 19.54 15.81 -9.24
CA PRO A 326 18.90 16.85 -8.47
C PRO A 326 17.37 16.72 -8.48
N ARG A 327 16.75 17.14 -7.38
CA ARG A 327 15.30 17.24 -7.25
C ARG A 327 14.88 18.67 -7.54
N HIS A 328 13.98 18.85 -8.49
CA HIS A 328 13.40 20.14 -8.84
C HIS A 328 12.02 20.31 -8.21
N HIS A 329 11.71 21.47 -7.61
CA HIS A 329 10.35 21.77 -7.17
C HIS A 329 9.55 22.32 -8.34
N ILE A 330 8.47 21.62 -8.70
CA ILE A 330 7.57 22.04 -9.76
C ILE A 330 6.78 23.28 -9.35
N LEU A 331 6.37 23.32 -8.08
CA LEU A 331 5.71 24.47 -7.47
C LEU A 331 6.77 25.28 -6.69
N PRO A 332 7.11 26.50 -7.12
CA PRO A 332 8.27 27.21 -6.58
C PRO A 332 8.16 27.51 -5.09
N LYS A 333 9.16 27.07 -4.31
CA LYS A 333 9.22 27.25 -2.85
C LYS A 333 9.17 28.70 -2.39
N GLU A 334 9.75 29.62 -3.16
CA GLU A 334 9.75 31.05 -2.86
C GLU A 334 8.35 31.67 -2.82
N PHE A 335 7.36 31.00 -3.42
CA PHE A 335 5.97 31.42 -3.41
C PHE A 335 5.10 30.49 -2.55
N ARG A 336 5.67 29.79 -1.55
CA ARG A 336 4.94 28.86 -0.67
C ARG A 336 3.65 29.46 -0.13
N GLU A 337 3.70 30.66 0.46
CA GLU A 337 2.51 31.32 1.01
C GLU A 337 1.40 31.56 -0.03
N TRP A 338 1.78 31.78 -1.30
CA TRP A 338 0.83 31.94 -2.40
C TRP A 338 0.11 30.63 -2.71
N PHE A 339 0.83 29.50 -2.70
CA PHE A 339 0.26 28.17 -2.90
C PHE A 339 -0.57 27.71 -1.69
N GLU A 340 -0.11 27.94 -0.46
CA GLU A 340 -0.84 27.58 0.76
C GLU A 340 -2.21 28.26 0.83
N LYS A 341 -2.30 29.54 0.44
CA LYS A 341 -3.59 30.27 0.32
C LYS A 341 -4.58 29.64 -0.65
N ARG A 342 -4.11 28.79 -1.57
CA ARG A 342 -4.92 28.08 -2.56
C ARG A 342 -5.12 26.60 -2.23
N GLY A 343 -4.73 26.18 -1.03
CA GLY A 343 -4.99 24.85 -0.50
C GLY A 343 -3.89 23.81 -0.73
N PHE A 344 -2.68 24.24 -1.10
CA PHE A 344 -1.50 23.38 -1.13
C PHE A 344 -0.91 23.22 0.29
N THR A 345 -1.50 22.31 1.06
CA THR A 345 -1.12 22.01 2.45
C THR A 345 -1.27 20.51 2.71
N GLY A 346 -0.61 19.99 3.76
CA GLY A 346 -0.74 18.60 4.16
C GLY A 346 -0.27 17.63 3.06
N GLU A 347 -1.11 16.67 2.69
CA GLU A 347 -0.80 15.71 1.60
C GLU A 347 -0.66 16.38 0.21
N MET A 348 -1.16 17.61 0.07
CA MET A 348 -1.05 18.42 -1.13
C MET A 348 -0.03 19.57 -0.98
N ASP A 349 0.87 19.51 0.02
CA ASP A 349 1.94 20.50 0.16
C ASP A 349 2.82 20.56 -1.10
N ILE A 350 3.33 21.74 -1.43
CA ILE A 350 4.20 21.94 -2.61
C ILE A 350 5.47 21.06 -2.58
N ASP A 351 5.92 20.65 -1.40
CA ASP A 351 7.05 19.74 -1.21
C ASP A 351 6.73 18.32 -1.66
N GLN A 352 5.47 17.99 -1.93
CA GLN A 352 5.09 16.71 -2.52
C GLN A 352 5.26 16.68 -4.04
N PHE A 353 5.51 17.84 -4.67
CA PHE A 353 5.59 18.04 -6.11
C PHE A 353 7.02 18.35 -6.56
N CYS A 354 7.94 17.41 -6.32
CA CYS A 354 9.28 17.45 -6.90
C CYS A 354 9.45 16.42 -8.01
N VAL A 355 10.41 16.64 -8.91
CA VAL A 355 10.81 15.67 -9.94
C VAL A 355 12.32 15.47 -9.91
N LYS A 356 12.80 14.27 -10.27
CA LYS A 356 14.23 14.06 -10.53
C LYS A 356 14.52 14.46 -11.96
N LEU A 357 15.51 15.33 -12.15
CA LEU A 357 15.98 15.73 -13.47
C LEU A 357 17.47 15.41 -13.59
N GLU A 358 17.92 15.14 -14.81
CA GLU A 358 19.34 15.17 -15.11
C GLU A 358 19.90 16.57 -14.81
N GLN A 359 21.14 16.64 -14.32
CA GLN A 359 21.78 17.92 -13.96
C GLN A 359 21.69 18.96 -15.09
N ALA A 360 21.95 18.57 -16.34
CA ALA A 360 21.88 19.47 -17.48
C ALA A 360 20.47 20.02 -17.71
N ASN A 361 19.44 19.17 -17.63
CA ASN A 361 18.04 19.57 -17.78
C ASN A 361 17.59 20.45 -16.60
N HIS A 362 18.03 20.12 -15.39
CA HIS A 362 17.78 20.93 -14.19
C HIS A 362 18.37 22.33 -14.30
N GLU A 363 19.59 22.46 -14.81
CA GLU A 363 20.21 23.76 -15.06
C GLU A 363 19.52 24.51 -16.20
N ALA A 364 19.13 23.82 -17.28
CA ALA A 364 18.47 24.43 -18.43
C ALA A 364 17.14 25.11 -18.05
N ILE A 365 16.29 24.45 -17.25
CA ILE A 365 15.03 25.04 -16.79
C ILE A 365 15.22 26.23 -15.83
N HIS A 366 16.42 26.36 -15.26
CA HIS A 366 16.82 27.50 -14.45
C HIS A 366 17.67 28.53 -15.21
N GLY A 367 17.74 28.48 -16.54
CA GLY A 367 18.50 29.44 -17.35
C GLY A 367 20.03 29.26 -17.28
N GLY A 368 20.51 28.07 -16.90
CA GLY A 368 21.92 27.67 -16.85
C GLY A 368 22.44 27.36 -15.44
N GLY A 369 23.75 27.13 -15.31
CA GLY A 369 24.41 26.71 -14.06
C GLY A 369 24.40 27.72 -12.90
N ASN A 370 23.89 28.93 -13.10
CA ASN A 370 23.70 29.92 -12.03
C ASN A 370 22.22 30.34 -11.94
N TRP A 371 21.45 29.61 -11.12
CA TRP A 371 20.01 29.82 -10.95
C TRP A 371 19.64 31.25 -10.48
N LYS A 372 20.54 31.95 -9.76
CA LYS A 372 20.30 33.34 -9.33
C LYS A 372 20.30 34.29 -10.53
N LEU A 373 21.25 34.11 -11.45
CA LEU A 373 21.30 34.85 -12.72
C LEU A 373 20.12 34.44 -13.61
N GLY A 374 19.81 33.14 -13.60
CA GLY A 374 18.70 32.52 -14.32
C GLY A 374 17.34 33.17 -14.07
N ARG A 375 17.09 33.73 -12.88
CA ARG A 375 15.81 34.42 -12.57
C ARG A 375 15.52 35.63 -13.43
N THR A 376 16.55 36.18 -14.08
CA THR A 376 16.38 37.28 -15.05
C THR A 376 15.88 36.77 -16.41
N TRP A 377 16.02 35.47 -16.70
CA TRP A 377 15.65 34.88 -17.99
C TRP A 377 14.14 34.60 -18.09
N PRO A 378 13.48 34.99 -19.20
CA PRO A 378 12.04 34.75 -19.37
C PRO A 378 11.59 33.30 -19.45
N GLY A 379 12.47 32.39 -19.85
CA GLY A 379 12.15 30.96 -19.92
C GLY A 379 12.35 30.21 -18.61
N GLU A 380 12.78 30.88 -17.53
CA GLU A 380 13.05 30.24 -16.24
C GLU A 380 11.76 29.69 -15.63
N TRP A 381 11.79 28.43 -15.22
CA TRP A 381 10.59 27.67 -14.82
C TRP A 381 9.76 28.39 -13.75
N ASN A 382 10.37 28.81 -12.64
CA ASN A 382 9.65 29.38 -11.51
C ASN A 382 8.95 30.69 -11.89
N ARG A 383 9.60 31.51 -12.71
CA ARG A 383 9.01 32.75 -13.20
C ARG A 383 7.90 32.49 -14.21
N MET A 384 8.16 31.63 -15.19
CA MET A 384 7.20 31.27 -16.22
C MET A 384 5.92 30.69 -15.60
N ILE A 385 6.05 29.77 -14.63
CA ILE A 385 4.88 29.16 -14.01
C ILE A 385 4.07 30.18 -13.21
N LEU A 386 4.73 31.04 -12.41
CA LEU A 386 4.01 32.06 -11.65
C LEU A 386 3.32 33.08 -12.57
N GLU A 387 3.99 33.51 -13.65
CA GLU A 387 3.38 34.39 -14.65
C GLU A 387 2.14 33.75 -15.31
N ALA A 388 2.21 32.47 -15.66
CA ALA A 388 1.09 31.74 -16.25
C ALA A 388 -0.10 31.67 -15.27
N LEU A 389 0.17 31.35 -14.01
CA LEU A 389 -0.85 31.28 -12.96
C LEU A 389 -1.50 32.64 -12.70
N GLN A 390 -0.71 33.71 -12.56
CA GLN A 390 -1.22 35.07 -12.35
C GLN A 390 -2.06 35.57 -13.53
N LYS A 391 -1.63 35.28 -14.77
CA LYS A 391 -2.42 35.60 -15.97
C LYS A 391 -3.75 34.86 -15.97
N ALA A 392 -3.76 33.60 -15.54
CA ALA A 392 -4.99 32.82 -15.42
C ALA A 392 -5.93 33.36 -14.32
N GLU A 393 -5.42 33.79 -13.16
CA GLU A 393 -6.24 34.48 -12.14
C GLU A 393 -6.83 35.78 -12.69
N THR A 394 -6.01 36.57 -13.40
CA THR A 394 -6.44 37.82 -14.02
C THR A 394 -7.55 37.59 -15.05
N ARG A 395 -7.41 36.56 -15.88
CA ARG A 395 -8.40 36.20 -16.91
C ARG A 395 -9.71 35.71 -16.31
N THR A 396 -9.64 34.96 -15.21
CA THR A 396 -10.83 34.41 -14.54
C THR A 396 -11.47 35.40 -13.55
N GLY A 397 -10.75 36.46 -13.18
CA GLY A 397 -11.22 37.47 -12.22
C GLY A 397 -11.34 36.94 -10.79
N ARG A 398 -10.73 35.80 -10.48
CA ARG A 398 -10.78 35.18 -9.15
C ARG A 398 -9.51 34.41 -8.84
N MET A 399 -9.36 34.06 -7.56
CA MET A 399 -8.33 33.13 -7.13
C MET A 399 -8.52 31.76 -7.78
N LEU A 400 -7.43 31.17 -8.28
CA LEU A 400 -7.44 29.81 -8.79
C LEU A 400 -7.59 28.81 -7.65
N THR A 401 -8.32 27.74 -7.92
CA THR A 401 -8.34 26.57 -7.06
C THR A 401 -7.06 25.76 -7.22
N ARG A 402 -6.76 24.91 -6.24
CA ARG A 402 -5.62 23.98 -6.30
C ARG A 402 -5.59 23.15 -7.59
N ASN A 403 -6.74 22.63 -8.01
CA ASN A 403 -6.80 21.71 -9.15
C ASN A 403 -6.62 22.46 -10.48
N GLU A 404 -7.14 23.68 -10.59
CA GLU A 404 -6.86 24.54 -11.76
C GLU A 404 -5.38 24.91 -11.87
N ILE A 405 -4.70 25.08 -10.73
CA ILE A 405 -3.25 25.27 -10.71
C ILE A 405 -2.56 24.02 -11.24
N LEU A 406 -2.96 22.83 -10.79
CA LEU A 406 -2.39 21.57 -11.26
C LEU A 406 -2.64 21.34 -12.75
N ASP A 407 -3.82 21.68 -13.28
CA ASP A 407 -4.11 21.62 -14.73
C ASP A 407 -3.13 22.51 -15.52
N ILE A 408 -2.94 23.77 -15.11
CA ILE A 408 -2.01 24.70 -15.78
C ILE A 408 -0.56 24.21 -15.66
N VAL A 409 -0.18 23.68 -14.50
CA VAL A 409 1.16 23.14 -14.26
C VAL A 409 1.42 21.93 -15.15
N ALA A 410 0.44 21.04 -15.33
CA ALA A 410 0.56 19.87 -16.20
C ALA A 410 0.85 20.28 -17.65
N GLU A 411 0.06 21.22 -18.19
CA GLU A 411 0.24 21.77 -19.53
C GLU A 411 1.66 22.34 -19.73
N ARG A 412 2.17 23.06 -18.72
CA ARG A 412 3.53 23.62 -18.78
C ARG A 412 4.62 22.58 -18.63
N MET A 413 4.42 21.56 -17.81
CA MET A 413 5.37 20.46 -17.67
C MET A 413 5.52 19.71 -18.99
N GLU A 414 4.42 19.48 -19.71
CA GLU A 414 4.43 18.86 -21.04
C GLU A 414 5.22 19.73 -22.05
N GLU A 415 4.92 21.03 -22.11
CA GLU A 415 5.61 21.99 -23.00
C GLU A 415 7.14 22.01 -22.78
N TYR A 416 7.58 21.81 -21.54
CA TYR A 416 8.99 21.81 -21.15
C TYR A 416 9.61 20.39 -21.07
N TYR A 417 8.89 19.34 -21.49
CA TYR A 417 9.33 17.95 -21.41
C TYR A 417 9.72 17.50 -19.99
N ILE A 418 9.09 18.07 -18.97
CA ILE A 418 9.30 17.71 -17.56
C ILE A 418 8.35 16.55 -17.21
N PRO A 419 8.86 15.43 -16.67
CA PRO A 419 8.03 14.26 -16.42
C PRO A 419 7.04 14.50 -15.27
N LEU A 420 5.77 14.12 -15.48
CA LEU A 420 4.71 14.05 -14.45
C LEU A 420 4.90 12.84 -13.50
N LYS A 421 6.07 12.78 -12.85
CA LYS A 421 6.47 11.73 -11.92
C LYS A 421 6.95 12.36 -10.61
N PHE A 422 6.00 12.70 -9.75
CA PHE A 422 6.30 13.40 -8.51
C PHE A 422 6.95 12.53 -7.45
N ILE A 423 7.89 13.11 -6.73
CA ILE A 423 8.53 12.57 -5.54
C ILE A 423 8.48 13.61 -4.42
N PRO A 424 8.43 13.19 -3.14
CA PRO A 424 8.56 14.14 -2.05
C PRO A 424 9.94 14.80 -2.03
N TRP A 425 9.97 16.07 -1.64
CA TRP A 425 11.17 16.74 -1.20
C TRP A 425 11.72 16.04 0.03
N ARG A 426 13.03 15.80 0.03
CA ARG A 426 13.82 15.53 1.23
C ARG A 426 14.79 16.68 1.27
N GLY A 427 14.95 17.34 2.43
CA GLY A 427 15.81 18.50 2.62
C GLY A 427 17.20 18.41 1.95
N PRO A 428 17.94 19.53 1.84
CA PRO A 428 19.38 19.43 1.70
C PRO A 428 20.00 18.64 2.86
#